data_AF-A0A554IRP4-F1
#
_entry.id   AF-A0A554IRP4-F1
#
_cell.length_a   1.000
_cell.length_b   1.000
_cell.length_c   1.000
_cell.angle_alpha   90.00
_cell.angle_beta   90.00
_cell.angle_gamma   90.00
#
_symmetry.space_group_name_H-M   'P 1'
#
loop_
_entity.id
_entity.type
_entity.pdbx_description
1 polymer ?
#
loop_
_entity_poly.entity_id
_entity_poly.type
_entity_poly.pdbx_seq_one_letter_code
_entity_poly.pdbx_strand_id
1 'polypeptide(L)'
;FLHATPCPLLRIWPQTYDTEGFFCAVLRKTAPTRRIERVPSVPRREERFPRSTEAEIRKRISDMYGTDFVREGELLVHRGDLVLLTTEVAASLPMPIVDYGMGLPYAKGLKDGRFRITDELASARGMDALQGILIVNDAELQELLEGQNIECREDVEGDMILHWNNLAIGRGLAKEGFLKNRLSRWIVQLRGS
;
A
#
# COMPACT_ATOMS: atom_id res chain seq x y z
N PHE A 1 -31.92 -30.91 19.63
CA PHE A 1 -31.02 -31.18 20.77
C PHE A 1 -29.90 -30.15 20.76
N LEU A 2 -30.09 -28.99 21.39
CA LEU A 2 -29.12 -27.91 21.47
C LEU A 2 -28.81 -27.66 22.96
N HIS A 3 -27.99 -28.54 23.53
CA HIS A 3 -27.24 -28.25 24.75
C HIS A 3 -25.80 -28.65 24.47
N ALA A 4 -25.04 -27.72 23.92
CA ALA A 4 -23.59 -27.79 23.87
C ALA A 4 -23.10 -26.35 23.88
N THR A 5 -22.30 -26.01 24.88
CA THR A 5 -21.42 -24.85 24.84
C THR A 5 -20.75 -24.83 23.45
N PRO A 6 -20.85 -23.74 22.65
CA PRO A 6 -20.30 -23.76 21.30
C PRO A 6 -18.81 -24.05 21.39
N CYS A 7 -18.41 -25.22 20.90
CA CYS A 7 -17.00 -25.58 20.79
C CYS A 7 -16.36 -24.54 19.86
N PRO A 8 -15.31 -23.80 20.26
CA PRO A 8 -14.74 -22.73 19.46
C PRO A 8 -13.85 -23.28 18.34
N LEU A 9 -14.22 -24.44 17.80
CA LEU A 9 -13.50 -25.22 16.80
C LEU A 9 -14.39 -25.34 15.57
N LEU A 10 -13.82 -25.04 14.41
CA LEU A 10 -14.44 -25.27 13.11
C LEU A 10 -13.54 -26.21 12.32
N ARG A 11 -14.10 -27.30 11.80
CA ARG A 11 -13.45 -28.15 10.81
C ARG A 11 -14.27 -28.15 9.53
N ILE A 12 -13.66 -27.69 8.44
CA ILE A 12 -14.25 -27.70 7.11
C ILE A 12 -13.71 -28.94 6.39
N TRP A 13 -14.62 -29.79 5.95
CA TRP A 13 -14.30 -31.03 5.25
C TRP A 13 -14.49 -30.86 3.74
N PRO A 14 -13.53 -31.31 2.90
CA PRO A 14 -13.62 -31.14 1.46
C PRO A 14 -14.90 -31.71 0.86
N GLN A 15 -15.24 -32.96 1.24
CA GLN A 15 -16.40 -33.66 0.73
C GLN A 15 -17.75 -33.04 1.15
N THR A 16 -17.77 -32.15 2.14
CA THR A 16 -18.99 -31.52 2.65
C THR A 16 -19.22 -30.14 2.07
N TYR A 17 -18.14 -29.40 1.78
CA TYR A 17 -18.19 -27.98 1.42
C TYR A 17 -17.55 -27.68 0.06
N ASP A 18 -17.17 -28.71 -0.70
CA ASP A 18 -16.52 -28.60 -2.01
C ASP A 18 -15.36 -27.59 -2.02
N THR A 19 -14.51 -27.70 -1.00
CA THR A 19 -13.42 -26.77 -0.72
C THR A 19 -12.22 -27.53 -0.15
N GLU A 20 -11.10 -26.84 0.10
CA GLU A 20 -9.96 -27.46 0.77
C GLU A 20 -10.26 -27.78 2.24
N GLY A 21 -9.53 -28.75 2.80
CA GLY A 21 -9.70 -29.11 4.21
C GLY A 21 -9.10 -28.03 5.10
N PHE A 22 -9.89 -27.51 6.05
CA PHE A 22 -9.43 -26.44 6.95
C PHE A 22 -9.83 -26.69 8.40
N PHE A 23 -9.00 -26.20 9.33
CA PHE A 23 -9.28 -26.23 10.75
C PHE A 23 -8.98 -24.88 11.39
N CYS A 24 -9.92 -24.38 12.19
CA CYS A 24 -9.81 -23.10 12.90
C CYS A 24 -10.19 -23.27 14.37
N ALA A 25 -9.46 -22.57 15.25
CA ALA A 25 -9.79 -22.45 16.67
C ALA A 25 -9.66 -21.00 17.13
N VAL A 26 -10.65 -20.48 17.87
CA VAL A 26 -10.62 -19.13 18.44
C VAL A 26 -10.50 -19.21 19.96
N LEU A 27 -9.36 -18.80 20.51
CA LEU A 27 -9.08 -18.87 21.93
C LEU A 27 -9.10 -17.49 22.57
N ARG A 28 -9.72 -17.37 23.75
CA ARG A 28 -9.65 -16.17 24.59
C ARG A 28 -8.72 -16.44 25.77
N LYS A 29 -7.73 -15.58 25.97
CA LYS A 29 -6.93 -15.58 27.20
C LYS A 29 -7.78 -15.09 28.37
N THR A 30 -8.09 -15.95 29.34
CA THR A 30 -8.96 -15.64 30.50
C THR A 30 -8.22 -15.34 31.79
N ALA A 31 -6.91 -15.62 31.84
CA ALA A 31 -6.08 -15.37 33.01
C ALA A 31 -4.67 -14.92 32.59
N PRO A 32 -3.96 -14.19 33.46
CA PRO A 32 -2.53 -13.92 33.29
C PRO A 32 -1.73 -15.22 33.15
N THR A 33 -0.67 -15.17 32.35
CA THR A 33 0.28 -16.27 32.16
C THR A 33 1.59 -15.93 32.86
N ARG A 34 2.68 -16.65 32.56
CA ARG A 34 4.04 -16.29 32.96
C ARG A 34 4.32 -14.80 32.67
N ARG A 35 5.12 -14.17 33.55
CA ARG A 35 5.58 -12.79 33.39
C ARG A 35 6.34 -12.63 32.06
N ILE A 36 6.25 -11.42 31.50
CA ILE A 36 6.95 -11.05 30.26
C ILE A 36 8.46 -11.11 30.51
N GLU A 37 9.17 -11.83 29.64
CA GLU A 37 10.64 -11.79 29.60
C GLU A 37 11.07 -10.54 28.84
N ARG A 38 11.98 -9.76 29.42
CA ARG A 38 12.52 -8.58 28.75
C ARG A 38 13.54 -9.04 27.71
N VAL A 39 13.20 -8.87 26.45
CA VAL A 39 14.11 -9.10 25.32
C VAL A 39 14.68 -7.74 24.91
N PRO A 40 16.01 -7.62 24.68
CA PRO A 40 16.58 -6.36 24.21
C PRO A 40 15.96 -5.96 22.87
N SER A 41 15.62 -4.68 22.73
CA SER A 41 15.15 -4.12 21.47
C SER A 41 16.32 -3.85 20.54
N VAL A 42 16.11 -4.08 19.25
CA VAL A 42 17.07 -3.70 18.21
C VAL A 42 16.76 -2.27 17.73
N PRO A 43 17.77 -1.42 17.44
CA PRO A 43 17.55 -0.13 16.81
C PRO A 43 16.77 -0.26 15.49
N ARG A 44 15.87 0.68 15.23
CA ARG A 44 15.11 0.71 13.97
C ARG A 44 16.00 1.15 12.82
N ARG A 45 15.64 0.71 11.62
CA ARG A 45 16.28 1.13 10.37
C ARG A 45 15.58 2.35 9.75
N GLU A 46 14.31 2.52 10.08
CA GLU A 46 13.49 3.63 9.62
C GLU A 46 13.54 4.79 10.63
N GLU A 47 13.74 5.99 10.10
CA GLU A 47 13.86 7.22 10.89
C GLU A 47 12.66 8.14 10.65
N ARG A 48 12.33 8.96 11.65
CA ARG A 48 11.30 9.99 11.50
C ARG A 48 11.87 11.18 10.75
N PHE A 49 11.09 11.74 9.84
CA PHE A 49 11.43 13.01 9.23
C PHE A 49 11.39 14.15 10.27
N PRO A 50 12.20 15.20 10.08
CA PRO A 50 11.92 16.50 10.68
C PRO A 50 10.51 16.96 10.28
N ARG A 51 9.78 17.59 11.21
CA ARG A 51 8.40 18.05 10.97
C ARG A 51 8.25 18.93 9.73
N SER A 52 9.25 19.78 9.45
CA SER A 52 9.28 20.64 8.26
C SER A 52 9.37 19.84 6.95
N THR A 53 10.23 18.82 6.90
CA THR A 53 10.40 17.95 5.74
C THR A 53 9.15 17.11 5.50
N GLU A 54 8.55 16.56 6.56
CA GLU A 54 7.29 15.82 6.45
C GLU A 54 6.16 16.71 5.91
N ALA A 55 6.01 17.93 6.45
CA ALA A 55 5.02 18.90 5.97
C ALA A 55 5.24 19.28 4.49
N GLU A 56 6.49 19.42 4.07
CA GLU A 56 6.82 19.71 2.67
C GLU A 56 6.45 18.54 1.73
N ILE A 57 6.77 17.30 2.12
CA ILE A 57 6.40 16.09 1.37
C ILE A 57 4.89 16.03 1.23
N ARG A 58 4.16 16.14 2.34
CA ARG A 58 2.69 16.09 2.37
C ARG A 58 2.08 17.18 1.50
N LYS A 59 2.57 18.42 1.61
CA LYS A 59 2.14 19.53 0.76
C LYS A 59 2.33 19.22 -0.72
N ARG A 60 3.51 18.74 -1.12
CA ARG A 60 3.80 18.43 -2.53
C ARG A 60 2.91 17.32 -3.09
N ILE A 61 2.66 16.27 -2.31
CA ILE A 61 1.75 15.19 -2.72
C ILE A 61 0.31 15.73 -2.81
N SER A 62 -0.12 16.53 -1.84
CA SER A 62 -1.44 17.19 -1.87
C SER A 62 -1.62 18.13 -3.06
N ASP A 63 -0.60 18.92 -3.39
CA ASP A 63 -0.61 19.81 -4.57
C ASP A 63 -0.76 19.01 -5.89
N MET A 64 -0.31 17.75 -5.94
CA MET A 64 -0.43 16.88 -7.12
C MET A 64 -1.77 16.16 -7.19
N TYR A 65 -2.25 15.60 -6.06
CA TYR A 65 -3.39 14.66 -6.05
C TYR A 65 -4.62 15.17 -5.30
N GLY A 66 -4.57 16.37 -4.73
CA GLY A 66 -5.62 16.95 -3.89
C GLY A 66 -5.74 16.32 -2.51
N THR A 67 -4.83 15.40 -2.16
CA THR A 67 -4.73 14.72 -0.88
C THR A 67 -3.28 14.31 -0.63
N ASP A 68 -2.87 14.23 0.63
CA ASP A 68 -1.58 13.66 1.02
C ASP A 68 -1.69 12.17 1.40
N PHE A 69 -2.88 11.57 1.31
CA PHE A 69 -3.14 10.18 1.66
C PHE A 69 -2.78 9.76 3.10
N VAL A 70 -2.41 10.68 4.00
CA VAL A 70 -2.07 10.37 5.40
C VAL A 70 -3.33 10.51 6.25
N ARG A 71 -3.69 9.45 6.98
CA ARG A 71 -4.89 9.44 7.85
C ARG A 71 -4.53 9.74 9.30
N GLU A 72 -5.56 9.96 10.12
CA GLU A 72 -5.38 10.17 11.57
C GLU A 72 -4.66 8.97 12.22
N GLY A 73 -3.69 9.26 13.09
CA GLY A 73 -2.86 8.24 13.75
C GLY A 73 -1.74 7.66 12.88
N GLU A 74 -1.50 8.22 11.70
CA GLU A 74 -0.42 7.83 10.79
C GLU A 74 0.65 8.91 10.65
N LEU A 75 1.85 8.47 10.26
CA LEU A 75 3.01 9.33 10.06
C LEU A 75 3.93 8.80 8.96
N LEU A 76 4.79 9.68 8.47
CA LEU A 76 5.83 9.33 7.50
C LEU A 76 7.17 9.04 8.19
N VAL A 77 7.81 7.94 7.79
CA VAL A 77 9.20 7.61 8.13
C VAL A 77 9.99 7.39 6.85
N HIS A 78 11.32 7.32 6.95
CA HIS A 78 12.17 7.03 5.80
C HIS A 78 13.22 5.99 6.05
N ARG A 79 13.63 5.36 4.95
CA ARG A 79 14.81 4.50 4.86
C ARG A 79 15.51 4.81 3.53
N GLY A 80 16.60 5.57 3.61
CA GLY A 80 17.26 6.10 2.41
C GLY A 80 16.34 7.06 1.65
N ASP A 81 16.10 6.78 0.37
CA ASP A 81 15.21 7.56 -0.50
C ASP A 81 13.74 7.12 -0.45
N LEU A 82 13.44 6.04 0.27
CA LEU A 82 12.08 5.52 0.41
C LEU A 82 11.37 6.18 1.58
N VAL A 83 10.21 6.76 1.30
CA VAL A 83 9.24 7.25 2.29
C VAL A 83 8.22 6.15 2.53
N LEU A 84 7.96 5.85 3.81
CA LEU A 84 7.02 4.83 4.26
C LEU A 84 5.91 5.50 5.08
N LEU A 85 4.67 5.07 4.88
CA LEU A 85 3.51 5.45 5.66
C LEU A 85 3.21 4.36 6.68
N THR A 86 3.14 4.70 7.96
CA THR A 86 2.88 3.75 9.04
C THR A 86 2.01 4.38 10.13
N THR A 87 1.54 3.57 11.08
CA THR A 87 0.81 4.08 12.24
C THR A 87 1.78 4.50 13.35
N GLU A 88 1.37 5.47 14.18
CA GLU A 88 2.11 5.86 15.40
C GLU A 88 2.36 4.67 16.33
N VAL A 89 1.41 3.74 16.38
CA VAL A 89 1.51 2.50 17.17
C VAL A 89 2.61 1.59 16.64
N ALA A 90 2.61 1.29 15.34
CA ALA A 90 3.66 0.46 14.74
C ALA A 90 5.04 1.13 14.85
N ALA A 91 5.10 2.45 14.61
CA ALA A 91 6.31 3.25 14.76
C ALA A 91 6.73 3.49 16.22
N SER A 92 6.01 3.01 17.22
CA SER A 92 6.41 3.06 18.64
C SER A 92 6.65 1.69 19.25
N LEU A 93 6.22 0.60 18.60
CA LEU A 93 6.43 -0.77 19.04
C LEU A 93 7.92 -1.18 18.99
N PRO A 94 8.57 -1.47 20.15
CA PRO A 94 9.94 -1.97 20.18
C PRO A 94 9.98 -3.41 19.67
N MET A 95 10.87 -3.70 18.71
CA MET A 95 11.02 -5.02 18.12
C MET A 95 12.33 -5.69 18.56
N PRO A 96 12.31 -6.96 18.97
CA PRO A 96 13.51 -7.71 19.34
C PRO A 96 14.24 -8.32 18.14
N ILE A 97 13.79 -8.03 16.91
CA ILE A 97 14.29 -8.63 15.67
C ILE A 97 14.76 -7.56 14.67
N VAL A 98 15.72 -7.95 13.83
CA VAL A 98 16.12 -7.23 12.61
C VAL A 98 15.25 -7.65 11.42
N ASP A 99 15.34 -6.92 10.31
CA ASP A 99 14.77 -7.31 9.00
C ASP A 99 13.23 -7.46 8.96
N TYR A 100 12.51 -6.55 9.60
CA TYR A 100 11.08 -6.37 9.36
C TYR A 100 10.83 -5.26 8.33
N GLY A 101 9.71 -5.35 7.62
CA GLY A 101 9.13 -4.24 6.87
C GLY A 101 8.19 -3.45 7.76
N MET A 102 8.22 -2.11 7.67
CA MET A 102 7.28 -1.26 8.39
C MET A 102 6.49 -0.40 7.41
N GLY A 103 5.17 -0.46 7.54
CA GLY A 103 4.27 0.41 6.80
C GLY A 103 4.14 0.08 5.32
N LEU A 104 3.51 1.01 4.62
CA LEU A 104 3.26 1.00 3.19
C LEU A 104 4.28 1.90 2.49
N PRO A 105 4.96 1.47 1.41
CA PRO A 105 5.70 2.37 0.55
C PRO A 105 4.81 3.52 0.11
N TYR A 106 5.19 4.76 0.46
CA TYR A 106 4.37 5.95 0.26
C TYR A 106 4.87 6.74 -0.95
N ALA A 107 6.15 7.10 -0.93
CA ALA A 107 6.78 7.84 -2.01
C ALA A 107 8.26 7.48 -2.10
N LYS A 108 8.86 7.82 -3.23
CA LYS A 108 10.31 7.75 -3.44
C LYS A 108 10.85 9.16 -3.72
N GLY A 109 11.89 9.54 -2.97
CA GLY A 109 12.69 10.72 -3.24
C GLY A 109 13.50 10.54 -4.52
N LEU A 110 13.51 11.55 -5.37
CA LEU A 110 14.30 11.61 -6.60
C LEU A 110 15.54 12.47 -6.37
N LYS A 111 16.57 12.28 -7.20
CA LYS A 111 17.86 13.00 -7.08
C LYS A 111 17.72 14.53 -7.23
N ASP A 112 16.65 14.98 -7.86
CA ASP A 112 16.33 16.41 -8.06
C ASP A 112 15.48 16.99 -6.92
N GLY A 113 15.33 16.26 -5.82
CA GLY A 113 14.56 16.69 -4.66
C GLY A 113 13.05 16.58 -4.82
N ARG A 114 12.53 16.02 -5.93
CA ARG A 114 11.10 15.71 -6.08
C ARG A 114 10.74 14.43 -5.33
N PHE A 115 9.46 14.30 -4.99
CA PHE A 115 8.89 13.07 -4.45
C PHE A 115 7.85 12.54 -5.42
N ARG A 116 7.81 11.22 -5.56
CA ARG A 116 6.86 10.53 -6.44
C ARG A 116 6.20 9.41 -5.66
N ILE A 117 4.87 9.35 -5.68
CA ILE A 117 4.15 8.25 -5.03
C ILE A 117 4.53 6.90 -5.63
N THR A 118 4.49 5.88 -4.80
CA THR A 118 4.74 4.50 -5.23
C THR A 118 3.48 3.87 -5.84
N ASP A 119 3.65 2.75 -6.53
CA ASP A 119 2.53 1.96 -7.02
C ASP A 119 1.72 1.37 -5.87
N GLU A 120 2.36 0.98 -4.76
CA GLU A 120 1.68 0.48 -3.58
C GLU A 120 0.74 1.51 -2.94
N LEU A 121 1.16 2.78 -2.85
CA LEU A 121 0.28 3.85 -2.36
C LEU A 121 -0.86 4.11 -3.35
N ALA A 122 -0.55 4.20 -4.64
CA ALA A 122 -1.54 4.41 -5.69
C ALA A 122 -2.62 3.30 -5.66
N SER A 123 -2.24 2.03 -5.55
CA SER A 123 -3.22 0.94 -5.48
C SER A 123 -3.97 0.89 -4.15
N ALA A 124 -3.30 1.16 -3.03
CA ALA A 124 -3.94 1.07 -1.71
C ALA A 124 -4.87 2.26 -1.39
N ARG A 125 -4.55 3.46 -1.90
CA ARG A 125 -5.22 4.72 -1.52
C ARG A 125 -5.49 5.67 -2.68
N GLY A 126 -5.14 5.33 -3.91
CA GLY A 126 -5.31 6.23 -5.06
C GLY A 126 -6.76 6.57 -5.38
N MET A 127 -7.74 5.86 -4.81
CA MET A 127 -9.16 6.24 -4.88
C MET A 127 -9.50 7.47 -4.02
N ASP A 128 -8.65 7.85 -3.06
CA ASP A 128 -8.83 9.04 -2.23
C ASP A 128 -8.36 10.33 -2.96
N ALA A 129 -7.75 10.20 -4.15
CA ALA A 129 -7.27 11.33 -4.93
C ALA A 129 -8.43 12.16 -5.49
N LEU A 130 -8.24 13.48 -5.57
CA LEU A 130 -9.22 14.44 -6.11
C LEU A 130 -8.77 15.02 -7.47
N GLN A 131 -7.50 14.87 -7.83
CA GLN A 131 -6.90 15.33 -9.08
C GLN A 131 -5.67 14.46 -9.41
N GLY A 132 -5.05 14.70 -10.57
CA GLY A 132 -3.92 13.86 -11.03
C GLY A 132 -4.36 12.43 -11.32
N ILE A 133 -5.59 12.27 -11.82
CA ILE A 133 -6.21 10.97 -12.14
C ILE A 133 -6.43 10.88 -13.64
N LEU A 134 -6.08 9.73 -14.22
CA LEU A 134 -6.49 9.35 -15.57
C LEU A 134 -7.38 8.11 -15.49
N ILE A 135 -8.60 8.24 -16.00
CA ILE A 135 -9.53 7.11 -16.12
C ILE A 135 -9.14 6.34 -17.39
N VAL A 136 -8.92 5.03 -17.24
CA VAL A 136 -8.61 4.14 -18.35
C VAL A 136 -9.76 3.16 -18.59
N ASN A 137 -10.04 2.87 -19.85
CA ASN A 137 -11.02 1.87 -20.26
C ASN A 137 -10.40 0.47 -20.40
N ASP A 138 -11.19 -0.54 -20.77
CA ASP A 138 -10.72 -1.93 -20.88
C ASP A 138 -9.65 -2.13 -21.96
N ALA A 139 -9.75 -1.43 -23.10
CA ALA A 139 -8.78 -1.53 -24.18
C ALA A 139 -7.45 -0.87 -23.79
N GLU A 140 -7.51 0.32 -23.21
CA GLU A 140 -6.32 1.03 -22.69
C GLU A 140 -5.65 0.25 -21.55
N LEU A 141 -6.45 -0.34 -20.64
CA LEU A 141 -5.90 -1.23 -19.62
C LEU A 141 -5.17 -2.40 -20.26
N GLN A 142 -5.73 -3.01 -21.31
CA GLN A 142 -5.12 -4.13 -21.98
C GLN A 142 -3.75 -3.76 -22.59
N GLU A 143 -3.65 -2.61 -23.24
CA GLU A 143 -2.38 -2.08 -23.76
C GLU A 143 -1.36 -1.82 -22.63
N LEU A 144 -1.80 -1.23 -21.52
CA LEU A 144 -0.95 -1.00 -20.35
C LEU A 144 -0.47 -2.32 -19.72
N LEU A 145 -1.33 -3.34 -19.65
CA LEU A 145 -0.95 -4.67 -19.16
C LEU A 145 0.03 -5.38 -20.10
N GLU A 146 0.07 -5.00 -21.37
CA GLU A 146 1.06 -5.48 -22.35
C GLU A 146 2.36 -4.67 -22.33
N GLY A 147 2.48 -3.72 -21.40
CA GLY A 147 3.65 -2.86 -21.28
C GLY A 147 3.71 -1.72 -22.29
N GLN A 148 2.63 -1.50 -23.06
CA GLN A 148 2.52 -0.41 -24.02
C GLN A 148 2.18 0.91 -23.32
N ASN A 149 2.49 2.02 -23.98
CA ASN A 149 1.96 3.34 -23.63
C ASN A 149 0.59 3.51 -24.29
N ILE A 150 -0.26 4.37 -23.72
CA ILE A 150 -1.54 4.72 -24.32
C ILE A 150 -1.56 6.20 -24.70
N GLU A 151 -2.40 6.58 -25.65
CA GLU A 151 -2.67 7.97 -25.96
C GLU A 151 -3.49 8.61 -24.83
N CYS A 152 -3.24 9.89 -24.55
CA CYS A 152 -4.05 10.67 -23.63
C CYS A 152 -4.20 12.10 -24.17
N ARG A 153 -5.12 12.87 -23.59
CA ARG A 153 -5.28 14.27 -23.99
C ARG A 153 -3.99 15.06 -23.73
N GLU A 154 -3.67 16.00 -24.62
CA GLU A 154 -2.45 16.82 -24.53
C GLU A 154 -2.41 17.74 -23.30
N ASP A 155 -3.57 18.12 -22.76
CA ASP A 155 -3.68 18.95 -21.56
C ASP A 155 -3.47 18.17 -20.26
N VAL A 156 -3.36 16.85 -20.34
CA VAL A 156 -3.00 15.99 -19.20
C VAL A 156 -1.47 15.85 -19.17
N GLU A 157 -0.86 16.34 -18.09
CA GLU A 157 0.58 16.30 -17.90
C GLU A 157 0.95 15.89 -16.47
N GLY A 158 2.05 15.16 -16.33
CA GLY A 158 2.65 14.84 -15.04
C GLY A 158 2.45 13.39 -14.59
N ASP A 159 2.83 13.12 -13.34
CA ASP A 159 2.63 11.80 -12.73
C ASP A 159 1.13 11.64 -12.40
N MET A 160 0.51 10.60 -12.96
CA MET A 160 -0.93 10.34 -12.88
C MET A 160 -1.20 9.04 -12.10
N ILE A 161 -2.29 9.01 -11.34
CA ILE A 161 -2.90 7.78 -10.81
C ILE A 161 -3.87 7.25 -11.87
N LEU A 162 -3.81 5.95 -12.15
CA LEU A 162 -4.66 5.31 -13.15
C LEU A 162 -5.87 4.67 -12.45
N HIS A 163 -7.06 5.03 -12.89
CA HIS A 163 -8.33 4.47 -12.41
C HIS A 163 -8.96 3.61 -13.50
N TRP A 164 -9.30 2.38 -13.16
CA TRP A 164 -10.06 1.47 -14.01
C TRP A 164 -11.18 0.83 -13.20
N ASN A 165 -12.41 0.87 -13.71
CA ASN A 165 -13.58 0.25 -13.07
C ASN A 165 -13.71 0.56 -11.56
N ASN A 166 -13.58 1.84 -11.20
CA ASN A 166 -13.63 2.32 -9.80
C ASN A 166 -12.54 1.72 -8.88
N LEU A 167 -11.41 1.31 -9.45
CA LEU A 167 -10.22 0.85 -8.75
C LEU A 167 -9.00 1.66 -9.20
N ALA A 168 -8.15 2.03 -8.25
CA ALA A 168 -6.84 2.57 -8.56
C ALA A 168 -5.87 1.42 -8.83
N ILE A 169 -5.35 1.35 -10.05
CA ILE A 169 -4.56 0.19 -10.53
C ILE A 169 -3.05 0.45 -10.53
N GLY A 170 -2.63 1.70 -10.34
CA GLY A 170 -1.23 2.09 -10.32
C GLY A 170 -1.05 3.51 -10.83
N ARG A 171 0.09 3.75 -11.49
CA ARG A 171 0.53 5.09 -11.90
C ARG A 171 1.13 5.11 -13.32
N GLY A 172 1.08 6.28 -13.94
CA GLY A 172 1.68 6.58 -15.23
C GLY A 172 2.32 7.96 -15.26
N LEU A 173 2.97 8.31 -16.38
CA LEU A 173 3.46 9.66 -16.64
C LEU A 173 2.86 10.18 -17.94
N ALA A 174 1.94 11.14 -17.85
CA ALA A 174 1.39 11.81 -19.00
C ALA A 174 2.38 12.89 -19.50
N LYS A 175 2.73 12.83 -20.78
CA LYS A 175 3.61 13.80 -21.44
C LYS A 175 3.39 13.76 -22.94
N GLU A 176 3.26 14.94 -23.57
CA GLU A 176 3.20 15.09 -25.04
C GLU A 176 2.08 14.24 -25.68
N GLY A 177 0.89 14.21 -25.06
CA GLY A 177 -0.26 13.44 -25.58
C GLY A 177 -0.18 11.93 -25.38
N PHE A 178 0.82 11.43 -24.64
CA PHE A 178 0.96 10.02 -24.30
C PHE A 178 1.07 9.80 -22.80
N LEU A 179 0.41 8.75 -22.31
CA LEU A 179 0.66 8.20 -21.00
C LEU A 179 1.75 7.14 -21.09
N LYS A 180 2.93 7.48 -20.58
CA LYS A 180 4.02 6.53 -20.40
C LYS A 180 3.68 5.54 -19.31
N ASN A 181 3.70 4.26 -19.66
CA ASN A 181 3.39 3.17 -18.77
C ASN A 181 4.45 3.05 -17.66
N ARG A 182 3.98 3.11 -16.42
CA ARG A 182 4.78 2.96 -15.22
C ARG A 182 4.16 1.97 -14.23
N LEU A 183 3.23 1.15 -14.69
CA LEU A 183 2.68 0.08 -13.88
C LEU A 183 3.80 -0.83 -13.40
N SER A 184 3.63 -1.36 -12.19
CA SER A 184 4.55 -2.33 -11.62
C SER A 184 4.74 -3.52 -12.57
N ARG A 185 5.99 -3.94 -12.78
CA ARG A 185 6.32 -5.05 -13.68
C ARG A 185 5.61 -6.37 -13.30
N TRP A 186 5.30 -6.54 -12.02
CA TRP A 186 4.54 -7.68 -11.52
C TRP A 186 3.11 -7.73 -12.08
N ILE A 187 2.49 -6.57 -12.33
CA ILE A 187 1.15 -6.46 -12.90
C ILE A 187 1.20 -6.76 -14.41
N VAL A 188 2.22 -6.25 -15.11
CA VAL A 188 2.44 -6.47 -16.55
C VAL A 188 2.75 -7.94 -16.88
N GLN A 189 3.25 -8.72 -15.91
CA GLN A 189 3.62 -10.13 -16.12
C GLN A 189 2.47 -11.14 -16.00
N LEU A 190 1.26 -10.74 -15.57
CA LEU A 190 0.12 -11.64 -15.34
C LEU A 190 -0.45 -12.32 -16.61
N ARG A 191 0.14 -12.07 -17.78
CA ARG A 191 -0.18 -12.79 -19.04
C ARG A 191 0.84 -13.86 -19.44
N GLY A 192 1.91 -14.05 -18.66
CA GLY A 192 2.96 -15.04 -18.96
C GLY A 192 2.73 -16.44 -18.39
N SER A 193 1.60 -16.70 -17.71
CA SER A 193 1.26 -17.96 -17.04
C SER A 193 -0.09 -18.49 -17.44
#